data_AF-A0A645ID25-F1
#
_entry.id   AF-A0A645ID25-F1
#
_cell.length_a   1.000
_cell.length_b   1.000
_cell.length_c   1.000
_cell.angle_alpha   90.00
_cell.angle_beta   90.00
_cell.angle_gamma   90.00
#
_symmetry.space_group_name_H-M   'P 1'
#
loop_
_entity.id
_entity.type
_entity.pdbx_description
1 polymer ?
#
loop_
_entity_poly.entity_id
_entity_poly.type
_entity_poly.pdbx_seq_one_letter_code
_entity_poly.pdbx_strand_id
1 'polypeptide(L)'
;MIRAEDIKEIVPQTSEATIFELLDAVAARSSALALQKLHQVLRQEHPLKVLTLMVRQVRMLLGTQALRQKGGNVHDAPRLLGMKPYEAQKVWKQSEKLSWQHLVTALQECLTAELGIKTGKGEATFLLELMVAKFCTL
;
A
#
# COMPACT_ATOMS: atom_id res chain seq x y z
N MET A 1 -31.05 -14.91 -4.72
CA MET A 1 -29.86 -15.47 -4.05
C MET A 1 -28.68 -14.68 -4.59
N ILE A 2 -28.04 -13.83 -3.78
CA ILE A 2 -26.95 -12.97 -4.25
C ILE A 2 -25.70 -13.85 -4.38
N ARG A 3 -25.19 -14.02 -5.60
CA ARG A 3 -23.94 -14.74 -5.89
C ARG A 3 -22.76 -13.82 -5.62
N ALA A 4 -21.58 -14.39 -5.32
CA ALA A 4 -20.36 -13.61 -5.12
C ALA A 4 -20.00 -12.74 -6.35
N GLU A 5 -20.48 -13.14 -7.52
CA GLU A 5 -20.40 -12.45 -8.81
C GLU A 5 -21.24 -11.16 -8.79
N ASP A 6 -22.49 -11.23 -8.29
CA ASP A 6 -23.41 -10.09 -8.17
C ASP A 6 -22.87 -9.01 -7.20
N ILE A 7 -22.12 -9.43 -6.17
CA ILE A 7 -21.51 -8.49 -5.20
C ILE A 7 -20.39 -7.68 -5.86
N LYS A 8 -19.64 -8.27 -6.80
CA LYS A 8 -18.55 -7.56 -7.52
C LYS A 8 -19.08 -6.54 -8.53
N GLU A 9 -20.27 -6.76 -9.08
CA GLU A 9 -20.93 -5.79 -9.97
C GLU A 9 -21.56 -4.60 -9.23
N ILE A 10 -22.01 -4.81 -7.98
CA ILE A 10 -22.84 -3.82 -7.28
C ILE A 10 -22.05 -3.05 -6.19
N VAL A 11 -20.95 -3.60 -5.67
CA VAL A 11 -20.16 -2.93 -4.62
C VAL A 11 -18.93 -2.25 -5.24
N PRO A 12 -18.90 -0.90 -5.36
CA PRO A 12 -17.69 -0.21 -5.78
C PRO A 12 -16.54 -0.56 -4.83
N GLN A 13 -15.49 -1.14 -5.38
CA GLN A 13 -14.28 -1.49 -4.64
C GLN A 13 -13.68 -0.20 -4.08
N THR A 14 -13.48 -0.14 -2.76
CA THR A 14 -12.95 1.07 -2.14
C THR A 14 -11.50 1.32 -2.57
N SER A 15 -11.11 2.58 -2.60
CA SER A 15 -9.74 3.00 -2.89
C SER A 15 -8.73 2.37 -1.92
N GLU A 16 -9.09 2.24 -0.63
CA GLU A 16 -8.28 1.51 0.35
C GLU A 16 -8.10 0.04 -0.02
N ALA A 17 -9.19 -0.66 -0.37
CA ALA A 17 -9.13 -2.07 -0.78
C ALA A 17 -8.20 -2.27 -1.99
N THR A 18 -8.29 -1.37 -2.96
CA THR A 18 -7.45 -1.40 -4.17
C THR A 18 -5.99 -1.08 -3.87
N ILE A 19 -5.70 -0.22 -2.88
CA ILE A 19 -4.33 0.05 -2.43
C ILE A 19 -3.73 -1.15 -1.71
N PHE A 20 -4.53 -1.91 -0.95
CA PHE A 20 -4.05 -3.18 -0.41
C PHE A 20 -3.68 -4.17 -1.53
N GLU A 21 -4.49 -4.26 -2.59
CA GLU A 21 -4.18 -5.10 -3.76
C GLU A 21 -2.94 -4.61 -4.52
N LEU A 22 -2.74 -3.30 -4.62
CA LEU A 22 -1.52 -2.72 -5.17
C LEU A 22 -0.29 -3.17 -4.39
N LEU A 23 -0.35 -3.14 -3.06
CA LEU A 23 0.77 -3.59 -2.23
C LEU A 23 0.94 -5.11 -2.22
N ASP A 24 -0.14 -5.87 -2.36
CA ASP A 24 -0.06 -7.32 -2.61
C ASP A 24 0.71 -7.58 -3.92
N ALA A 25 0.44 -6.81 -4.97
CA ALA A 25 1.14 -6.91 -6.26
C ALA A 25 2.61 -6.48 -6.17
N VAL A 26 2.90 -5.41 -5.42
CA VAL A 26 4.28 -4.98 -5.10
C VAL A 26 5.03 -6.08 -4.35
N ALA A 27 4.44 -6.65 -3.30
CA ALA A 27 5.04 -7.72 -2.52
C ALA A 27 5.25 -9.01 -3.35
N ALA A 28 4.42 -9.23 -4.38
CA ALA A 28 4.58 -10.29 -5.36
C ALA A 28 5.57 -9.93 -6.49
N ARG A 29 6.21 -8.76 -6.45
CA ARG A 29 7.11 -8.21 -7.49
C ARG A 29 6.48 -8.15 -8.88
N SER A 30 5.15 -8.02 -8.94
CA SER A 30 4.40 -7.90 -10.19
C SER A 30 4.19 -6.43 -10.53
N SER A 31 5.18 -5.82 -11.21
CA SER A 31 5.12 -4.40 -11.60
C SER A 31 3.93 -4.09 -12.50
N ALA A 32 3.61 -4.98 -13.45
CA ALA A 32 2.46 -4.83 -14.34
C ALA A 32 1.13 -4.75 -13.56
N LEU A 33 0.93 -5.68 -12.61
CA LEU A 33 -0.28 -5.68 -11.78
C LEU A 33 -0.30 -4.48 -10.82
N ALA A 34 0.84 -4.11 -10.24
CA ALA A 34 0.95 -2.97 -9.34
C ALA A 34 0.60 -1.65 -10.05
N LEU A 35 1.10 -1.43 -11.26
CA LEU A 35 0.77 -0.26 -12.08
C LEU A 35 -0.70 -0.28 -12.52
N GLN A 36 -1.23 -1.43 -12.93
CA GLN A 36 -2.65 -1.57 -13.25
C GLN A 36 -3.54 -1.15 -12.06
N LYS A 37 -3.19 -1.60 -10.85
CA LYS A 37 -3.92 -1.25 -9.62
C LYS A 37 -3.73 0.22 -9.28
N LEU A 38 -2.55 0.80 -9.47
CA LEU A 38 -2.31 2.22 -9.28
C LEU A 38 -3.24 3.06 -10.17
N HIS A 39 -3.28 2.78 -11.47
CA HIS A 39 -4.17 3.48 -12.39
C HIS A 39 -5.65 3.27 -12.06
N GLN A 40 -6.03 2.09 -11.53
CA GLN A 40 -7.39 1.85 -11.07
C GLN A 40 -7.81 2.80 -9.94
N VAL A 41 -6.92 3.05 -8.98
CA VAL A 41 -7.17 4.00 -7.90
C VAL A 41 -7.14 5.44 -8.41
N LEU A 42 -6.20 5.79 -9.27
CA LEU A 42 -6.06 7.15 -9.82
C LEU A 42 -7.25 7.58 -10.70
N ARG A 43 -8.02 6.64 -11.25
CA ARG A 43 -9.28 6.96 -11.94
C ARG A 43 -10.38 7.44 -10.99
N GLN A 44 -10.28 7.14 -9.70
CA GLN A 44 -11.31 7.43 -8.70
C GLN A 44 -10.84 8.47 -7.68
N GLU A 45 -9.53 8.62 -7.49
CA GLU A 45 -8.94 9.40 -6.40
C GLU A 45 -7.85 10.34 -6.89
N HIS A 46 -7.75 11.50 -6.22
CA HIS A 46 -6.68 12.46 -6.48
C HIS A 46 -5.30 11.86 -6.15
N PRO A 47 -4.24 12.09 -6.96
CA PRO A 47 -2.90 11.53 -6.74
C PRO A 47 -2.34 11.73 -5.32
N LEU A 48 -2.54 12.92 -4.73
CA LEU A 48 -2.12 13.19 -3.35
C LEU A 48 -2.81 12.30 -2.31
N LYS A 49 -4.08 11.95 -2.53
CA LYS A 49 -4.81 11.03 -1.65
C LYS A 49 -4.27 9.62 -1.79
N VAL A 50 -3.97 9.18 -3.02
CA VAL A 50 -3.32 7.89 -3.28
C VAL A 50 -1.96 7.81 -2.59
N LEU A 51 -1.12 8.86 -2.72
CA LEU A 51 0.16 8.95 -2.02
C LEU A 51 -0.02 8.85 -0.51
N THR A 52 -0.98 9.60 0.05
CA THR A 52 -1.25 9.60 1.50
C THR A 52 -1.59 8.20 2.01
N LEU A 53 -2.43 7.48 1.27
CA LEU A 53 -2.84 6.11 1.60
C LEU A 53 -1.66 5.13 1.46
N MET A 54 -0.82 5.27 0.42
CA MET A 54 0.41 4.49 0.25
C MET A 54 1.38 4.70 1.41
N VAL A 55 1.64 5.95 1.80
CA VAL A 55 2.51 6.31 2.94
C VAL A 55 1.99 5.69 4.23
N ARG A 56 0.69 5.82 4.51
CA ARG A 56 0.06 5.19 5.68
C ARG A 56 0.34 3.69 5.68
N GLN A 57 0.13 3.03 4.54
CA GLN A 57 0.23 1.58 4.47
C GLN A 57 1.68 1.08 4.60
N VAL A 58 2.67 1.79 4.05
CA VAL A 58 4.10 1.52 4.29
C VAL A 58 4.45 1.71 5.78
N ARG A 59 3.93 2.75 6.44
CA ARG A 59 4.12 2.93 7.89
C ARG A 59 3.50 1.80 8.70
N MET A 60 2.32 1.31 8.29
CA MET A 60 1.70 0.16 8.94
C MET A 60 2.54 -1.10 8.83
N LEU A 61 3.12 -1.35 7.66
CA LEU A 61 4.03 -2.48 7.43
C LEU A 61 5.28 -2.36 8.30
N LEU A 62 5.90 -1.17 8.36
CA LEU A 62 7.07 -0.90 9.22
C LEU A 62 6.77 -1.13 10.70
N GLY A 63 5.66 -0.56 11.19
CA GLY A 63 5.22 -0.73 12.57
C GLY A 63 4.96 -2.20 12.91
N THR A 64 4.36 -2.94 11.99
CA THR A 64 4.10 -4.38 12.15
C THR A 64 5.40 -5.18 12.17
N GLN A 65 6.36 -4.85 11.31
CA GLN A 65 7.66 -5.51 11.30
C GLN A 65 8.47 -5.21 12.57
N ALA A 66 8.43 -3.97 13.06
CA ALA A 66 9.06 -3.61 14.33
C ALA A 66 8.42 -4.36 15.51
N LEU A 67 7.09 -4.51 15.51
CA LEU A 67 6.37 -5.30 16.51
C LEU A 67 6.80 -6.78 16.47
N ARG A 68 6.93 -7.37 15.28
CA ARG A 68 7.43 -8.74 15.09
C ARG A 68 8.85 -8.92 15.64
N GLN A 69 9.76 -7.98 15.36
CA GLN A 69 11.13 -8.01 15.86
C GLN A 69 11.19 -7.95 17.40
N LYS A 70 10.20 -7.35 18.05
CA LYS A 70 10.07 -7.29 19.51
C LYS A 70 9.35 -8.51 20.12
N GLY A 71 9.05 -9.54 19.33
CA GLY A 71 8.34 -10.73 19.78
C GLY A 71 6.82 -10.58 19.91
N GLY A 72 6.24 -9.51 19.37
CA GLY A 72 4.79 -9.33 19.32
C GLY A 72 4.12 -10.25 18.31
N ASN A 73 2.79 -10.30 18.36
CA ASN A 73 1.97 -11.12 17.46
C ASN A 73 0.86 -10.31 16.76
N VAL A 74 0.11 -10.96 15.86
CA VAL A 74 -0.96 -10.33 15.07
C VAL A 74 -2.09 -9.73 15.93
N HIS A 75 -2.32 -10.25 17.13
CA HIS A 75 -3.35 -9.75 18.06
C HIS A 75 -2.91 -8.47 18.78
N ASP A 76 -1.61 -8.21 18.87
CA ASP A 76 -1.08 -6.96 19.42
C ASP A 76 -1.20 -5.80 18.44
N ALA A 77 -1.20 -6.08 17.13
CA ALA A 77 -1.14 -5.08 16.07
C ALA A 77 -2.34 -4.10 16.06
N PRO A 78 -3.62 -4.51 16.23
CA PRO A 78 -4.75 -3.58 16.31
C PRO A 78 -4.60 -2.55 17.43
N ARG A 79 -4.18 -3.02 18.63
CA ARG A 79 -4.06 -2.18 19.83
C ARG A 79 -2.85 -1.23 19.73
N LEU A 80 -1.70 -1.75 19.30
CA LEU A 80 -0.45 -1.00 19.32
C LEU A 80 -0.26 -0.09 18.11
N LEU A 81 -0.91 -0.41 16.98
CA LEU A 81 -0.73 0.33 15.73
C LEU A 81 -2.01 1.03 15.26
N GLY A 82 -3.12 0.93 16.02
CA GLY A 82 -4.37 1.63 15.71
C GLY A 82 -5.09 1.12 14.47
N MET A 83 -4.90 -0.15 14.10
CA MET A 83 -5.54 -0.78 12.93
C MET A 83 -6.83 -1.49 13.30
N LYS A 84 -7.73 -1.66 12.33
CA LYS A 84 -8.85 -2.59 12.47
C LYS A 84 -8.35 -4.04 12.45
N PRO A 85 -9.03 -5.01 13.12
CA PRO A 85 -8.59 -6.40 13.16
C PRO A 85 -8.36 -7.05 11.78
N TYR A 86 -9.25 -6.77 10.81
CA TYR A 86 -9.10 -7.29 9.43
C TYR A 86 -7.88 -6.72 8.71
N GLU A 87 -7.66 -5.40 8.84
CA GLU A 87 -6.49 -4.72 8.29
C GLU A 87 -5.21 -5.28 8.92
N ALA A 88 -5.17 -5.42 10.25
CA ALA A 88 -4.04 -5.97 10.97
C ALA A 88 -3.62 -7.36 10.45
N GLN A 89 -4.58 -8.27 10.22
CA GLN A 89 -4.28 -9.58 9.64
C GLN A 89 -3.66 -9.48 8.24
N LYS A 90 -4.16 -8.57 7.41
CA LYS A 90 -3.64 -8.38 6.05
C LYS A 90 -2.24 -7.78 6.06
N VAL A 91 -2.02 -6.72 6.83
CA VAL A 91 -0.71 -6.08 7.00
C VAL A 91 0.31 -7.04 7.59
N TRP A 92 -0.10 -7.87 8.56
CA TRP A 92 0.76 -8.89 9.15
C TRP A 92 1.30 -9.86 8.10
N LYS A 93 0.40 -10.45 7.29
CA LYS A 93 0.78 -11.37 6.19
C LYS A 93 1.67 -10.69 5.14
N GLN A 94 1.43 -9.42 4.83
CA GLN A 94 2.28 -8.67 3.91
C GLN A 94 3.67 -8.41 4.50
N SER A 95 3.75 -8.08 5.80
CA SER A 95 5.02 -7.86 6.50
C SER A 95 5.91 -9.10 6.59
N GLU A 96 5.35 -10.29 6.41
CA GLU A 96 6.10 -11.56 6.35
C GLU A 96 6.89 -11.70 5.05
N LYS A 97 6.44 -11.04 3.97
CA LYS A 97 7.05 -11.13 2.64
C LYS A 97 8.05 -10.01 2.36
N LEU A 98 8.05 -8.94 3.17
CA LEU A 98 8.85 -7.74 2.96
C LEU A 98 9.96 -7.61 4.01
N SER A 99 11.17 -7.29 3.56
CA SER A 99 12.30 -7.04 4.45
C SER A 99 12.23 -5.62 5.03
N TRP A 100 12.87 -5.41 6.17
CA TRP A 100 12.97 -4.09 6.80
C TRP A 100 13.62 -3.06 5.86
N GLN A 101 14.67 -3.48 5.16
CA GLN A 101 15.38 -2.66 4.18
C GLN A 101 14.43 -2.25 3.04
N HIS A 102 13.64 -3.18 2.49
CA HIS A 102 12.65 -2.86 1.45
C HIS A 102 11.63 -1.82 1.94
N LEU A 103 11.11 -1.97 3.16
CA LEU A 103 10.13 -1.02 3.69
C LEU A 103 10.71 0.37 3.99
N VAL A 104 11.96 0.44 4.45
CA VAL A 104 12.66 1.72 4.66
C VAL A 104 12.89 2.42 3.33
N THR A 105 13.36 1.71 2.30
CA THR A 105 13.52 2.27 0.96
C THR A 105 12.19 2.69 0.36
N ALA A 106 11.13 1.89 0.54
CA ALA A 106 9.79 2.26 0.12
C ALA A 106 9.32 3.58 0.75
N LEU A 107 9.58 3.80 2.04
CA LEU A 107 9.25 5.04 2.73
C LEU A 107 10.06 6.24 2.18
N GLN A 108 11.34 6.04 1.86
CA GLN A 108 12.19 7.07 1.24
C GLN A 108 11.70 7.47 -0.16
N GLU A 109 11.24 6.50 -0.94
CA GLU A 109 10.66 6.74 -2.27
C GLU A 109 9.30 7.44 -2.17
N CYS A 110 8.47 7.12 -1.16
CA CYS A 110 7.28 7.91 -0.86
C CYS A 110 7.62 9.38 -0.57
N LEU A 111 8.67 9.64 0.23
CA LEU A 111 9.11 11.01 0.53
C LEU A 111 9.59 11.74 -0.73
N THR A 112 10.34 11.04 -1.60
CA THR A 112 10.79 11.58 -2.88
C THR A 112 9.60 11.97 -3.77
N ALA A 113 8.60 11.11 -3.88
CA ALA A 113 7.37 11.39 -4.63
C ALA A 113 6.60 12.58 -4.02
N GLU A 114 6.45 12.63 -2.70
CA GLU A 114 5.76 13.71 -2.00
C GLU A 114 6.41 15.08 -2.25
N LEU A 115 7.73 15.14 -2.14
CA LEU A 115 8.50 16.35 -2.42
C LEU A 115 8.38 16.75 -3.89
N GLY A 116 8.49 15.79 -4.81
CA GLY A 116 8.35 16.04 -6.25
C GLY A 116 7.00 16.67 -6.60
N ILE A 117 5.91 16.13 -6.03
CA ILE A 117 4.55 16.64 -6.26
C ILE A 117 4.39 18.04 -5.64
N LYS A 118 4.80 18.24 -4.38
CA LYS A 118 4.64 19.52 -3.67
C LYS A 118 5.49 20.65 -4.26
N THR A 119 6.61 20.32 -4.89
CA THR A 119 7.52 21.31 -5.51
C THR A 119 7.28 21.51 -7.00
N GLY A 120 6.29 20.83 -7.59
CA GLY A 120 5.96 20.95 -9.02
C GLY A 120 7.05 20.39 -9.95
N LYS A 121 7.92 19.51 -9.46
CA LYS A 121 9.05 18.94 -10.24
C LYS A 121 8.63 17.85 -11.24
N GLY A 122 7.35 17.53 -11.33
CA GLY A 122 6.82 16.54 -12.26
C GLY A 122 5.31 16.37 -12.13
N GLU A 123 4.72 15.68 -13.10
CA GLU A 123 3.32 15.29 -13.03
C GLU A 123 3.11 14.27 -11.90
N ALA A 124 2.07 14.46 -11.09
CA ALA A 124 1.84 13.64 -9.91
C ALA A 124 1.60 12.17 -10.23
N THR A 125 0.90 11.87 -11.33
CA THR A 125 0.67 10.50 -11.80
C THR A 125 1.99 9.79 -12.11
N PHE A 126 2.83 10.43 -12.92
CA PHE A 126 4.14 9.88 -13.31
C PHE A 126 5.06 9.64 -12.10
N LEU A 127 5.07 10.57 -11.14
CA LEU A 127 5.87 10.41 -9.91
C LEU A 127 5.39 9.20 -9.07
N LEU A 128 4.09 8.92 -9.05
CA LEU A 128 3.54 7.74 -8.38
C LEU A 128 3.83 6.44 -9.13
N GLU A 129 3.78 6.45 -10.46
CA GLU A 129 4.16 5.30 -11.29
C GLU A 129 5.62 4.94 -11.05
N LEU A 130 6.51 5.93 -11.06
CA LEU A 130 7.93 5.73 -10.79
C LEU A 130 8.16 5.17 -9.38
N MET A 131 7.47 5.72 -8.37
CA MET A 131 7.52 5.21 -6.99
C MET A 131 7.12 3.73 -6.93
N VAL A 132 5.98 3.36 -7.53
CA VAL A 132 5.48 1.98 -7.52
C VAL A 132 6.38 1.02 -8.32
N ALA A 133 6.91 1.47 -9.46
CA ALA A 133 7.85 0.69 -10.25
C ALA A 133 9.11 0.36 -9.44
N LYS A 134 9.68 1.36 -8.74
CA LYS A 134 10.83 1.17 -7.86
C LYS A 134 10.53 0.20 -6.72
N PHE A 135 9.34 0.24 -6.14
CA PHE A 135 8.95 -0.70 -5.08
C PHE A 135 9.01 -2.17 -5.54
N CYS A 136 8.72 -2.45 -6.81
CA CYS A 136 8.72 -3.81 -7.34
C CYS A 136 10.13 -4.32 -7.66
N THR A 137 11.09 -3.43 -7.92
CA THR A 137 12.47 -3.76 -8.26
C THR A 137 13.38 -3.95 -7.05
N LEU A 138 12.90 -3.58 -5.85
CA LEU A 138 13.63 -3.68 -4.59
C LEU A 138 13.57 -5.12 -4.03
#